data_AF-A0A6B3CY56-F1
#
_entry.id   AF-A0A6B3CY56-F1
#
_cell.length_a   1.000
_cell.length_b   1.000
_cell.length_c   1.000
_cell.angle_alpha   90.00
_cell.angle_beta   90.00
_cell.angle_gamma   90.00
#
_symmetry.space_group_name_H-M   'P 1'
#
loop_
_entity.id
_entity.type
_entity.pdbx_description
1 polymer ?
#
loop_
_entity_poly.entity_id
_entity_poly.type
_entity_poly.pdbx_seq_one_letter_code
_entity_poly.pdbx_strand_id
1 'polypeptide(L)'
;MNLLLLSNSTQHGRGYLEHALDTVTGFLPAGARLAFVPYALADHDGYTARVRDALTGAGIGVRGVHEGGDPLARLGEADAVFV
;
A
#
# COMPACT_ATOMS: atom_id res chain seq x y z
N MET A 1 15.89 -9.33 -4.51
CA MET A 1 14.85 -8.36 -4.92
C MET A 1 13.53 -9.09 -4.89
N ASN A 2 12.60 -8.64 -4.05
CA ASN A 2 11.28 -9.25 -3.89
C ASN A 2 10.25 -8.34 -4.57
N LEU A 3 9.45 -8.88 -5.49
CA LEU A 3 8.42 -8.13 -6.19
C LEU A 3 7.11 -8.92 -6.20
N LEU A 4 5.99 -8.21 -6.02
CA LEU A 4 4.64 -8.71 -6.20
C LEU A 4 3.94 -7.83 -7.22
N LEU A 5 3.54 -8.40 -8.36
CA LEU A 5 2.88 -7.69 -9.45
C LEU A 5 1.44 -8.17 -9.54
N LEU A 6 0.49 -7.27 -9.28
CA LEU A 6 -0.94 -7.55 -9.33
C LEU A 6 -1.53 -7.05 -10.66
N SER A 7 -2.28 -7.89 -11.35
CA SER A 7 -2.89 -7.51 -12.64
C SER A 7 -4.01 -6.47 -12.50
N ASN A 8 -4.66 -6.40 -11.34
CA ASN A 8 -5.72 -5.44 -11.03
C ASN A 8 -5.83 -5.26 -9.51
N SER A 9 -6.53 -4.19 -9.09
CA SER A 9 -6.78 -3.91 -7.68
C SER A 9 -8.14 -4.39 -7.17
N THR A 10 -9.06 -4.76 -8.06
CA THR A 10 -10.45 -5.09 -7.72
C THR A 10 -10.97 -6.19 -8.65
N GLN A 11 -11.28 -7.35 -8.08
CA GLN A 11 -11.97 -8.43 -8.78
C GLN A 11 -13.48 -8.19 -8.76
N HIS A 12 -14.17 -8.50 -9.87
CA HIS A 12 -15.64 -8.37 -9.95
C HIS A 12 -16.34 -9.02 -8.75
N GLY A 13 -17.25 -8.27 -8.11
CA GLY A 13 -18.01 -8.71 -6.93
C GLY A 13 -17.26 -8.65 -5.60
N ARG A 14 -16.04 -8.09 -5.56
CA ARG A 14 -15.22 -7.94 -4.35
C ARG A 14 -14.81 -6.49 -4.10
N GLY A 15 -14.46 -6.20 -2.85
CA GLY A 15 -13.86 -4.96 -2.42
C GLY A 15 -12.44 -4.75 -2.96
N TYR A 16 -11.92 -3.57 -2.70
CA TYR A 16 -10.56 -3.19 -3.09
C TYR A 16 -9.52 -4.06 -2.40
N LEU A 17 -8.59 -4.62 -3.18
CA LEU A 17 -7.54 -5.57 -2.78
C LEU A 17 -8.00 -6.85 -2.07
N GLU A 18 -9.30 -7.04 -1.84
CA GLU A 18 -9.85 -8.18 -1.11
C GLU A 18 -9.40 -9.52 -1.69
N HIS A 19 -9.36 -9.63 -3.03
CA HIS A 19 -8.92 -10.85 -3.71
C HIS A 19 -7.42 -11.16 -3.58
N ALA A 20 -6.62 -10.17 -3.19
CA ALA A 20 -5.16 -10.25 -3.13
C ALA A 20 -4.62 -10.09 -1.69
N LEU A 21 -5.49 -9.90 -0.70
CA LEU A 21 -5.10 -9.52 0.66
C LEU A 21 -4.14 -10.55 1.30
N ASP A 22 -4.45 -11.84 1.17
CA ASP A 22 -3.60 -12.92 1.72
C ASP A 22 -2.22 -12.95 1.03
N THR A 23 -2.18 -12.73 -0.29
CA THR A 23 -0.94 -12.67 -1.06
C THR A 23 -0.08 -11.47 -0.66
N VAL A 24 -0.70 -10.29 -0.49
CA VAL A 24 -0.01 -9.06 -0.07
C VAL A 24 0.53 -9.21 1.35
N THR A 25 -0.30 -9.70 2.28
CA THR A 25 0.10 -9.83 3.69
C THR A 25 1.12 -10.93 3.91
N GLY A 26 1.05 -12.05 3.18
CA GLY A 26 2.07 -13.09 3.21
C GLY A 26 3.40 -12.71 2.55
N PHE A 27 3.38 -11.71 1.66
CA PHE A 27 4.58 -11.17 1.02
C PHE A 27 5.32 -10.15 1.91
N LEU A 28 4.59 -9.45 2.78
CA LEU A 28 5.14 -8.44 3.69
C LEU A 28 5.58 -9.07 5.02
N PRO A 29 6.61 -8.52 5.70
CA PRO A 29 6.88 -8.89 7.08
C PRO A 29 5.70 -8.52 7.99
N ALA A 30 5.52 -9.26 9.08
CA ALA A 30 4.48 -8.94 10.07
C ALA A 30 4.71 -7.52 10.64
N GLY A 31 3.66 -6.69 10.64
CA GLY A 31 3.76 -5.31 11.14
C GLY A 31 4.49 -4.34 10.20
N ALA A 32 4.62 -4.67 8.91
CA ALA A 32 5.37 -3.84 7.96
C ALA A 32 4.88 -2.39 7.90
N ARG A 33 5.84 -1.47 7.73
CA ARG A 33 5.63 -0.07 7.38
C ARG A 33 5.73 0.05 5.85
N LEU A 34 4.64 0.42 5.23
CA LEU A 34 4.49 0.47 3.78
C LEU A 34 4.41 1.92 3.32
N ALA A 35 5.35 2.32 2.47
CA ALA A 35 5.31 3.59 1.75
C ALA A 35 4.45 3.43 0.49
N PHE A 36 3.40 4.21 0.37
CA PHE A 36 2.51 4.19 -0.79
C PHE A 36 2.80 5.36 -1.74
N VAL A 37 2.84 5.08 -3.04
CA VAL A 37 3.12 6.05 -4.12
C VAL A 37 1.82 6.35 -4.89
N PRO A 38 1.05 7.38 -4.51
CA PRO A 38 -0.32 7.55 -5.00
C PRO A 38 -0.45 8.27 -6.34
N TYR A 39 0.64 8.54 -7.05
CA TYR A 39 0.67 9.46 -8.19
C TYR A 39 -0.02 8.94 -9.46
N ALA A 40 -0.56 7.72 -9.45
CA ALA A 40 -1.37 7.18 -10.54
C ALA A 40 -2.77 7.82 -10.61
N LEU A 41 -3.26 8.42 -9.52
CA LEU A 41 -4.54 9.12 -9.45
C LEU A 41 -4.34 10.57 -9.00
N ALA A 42 -5.29 11.46 -9.27
CA ALA A 42 -5.18 12.87 -8.90
C ALA A 42 -5.45 13.15 -7.41
N ASP A 43 -6.35 12.39 -6.78
CA ASP A 43 -6.67 12.51 -5.35
C ASP A 43 -5.74 11.60 -4.54
N HIS A 44 -4.55 12.12 -4.21
CA HIS A 44 -3.53 11.35 -3.51
C HIS A 44 -3.92 10.98 -2.08
N ASP A 45 -4.61 11.88 -1.37
CA ASP A 45 -5.06 11.67 0.01
C ASP A 45 -6.14 10.58 0.05
N GLY A 46 -7.16 10.71 -0.82
CA GLY A 46 -8.21 9.70 -0.95
C GLY A 46 -7.66 8.34 -1.39
N TYR A 47 -6.69 8.32 -2.32
CA TYR A 47 -6.09 7.06 -2.75
C TYR A 47 -5.29 6.39 -1.63
N THR A 48 -4.52 7.18 -0.89
CA THR A 48 -3.75 6.67 0.26
C THR A 48 -4.66 6.16 1.37
N ALA A 49 -5.74 6.87 1.68
CA ALA A 49 -6.73 6.43 2.66
C ALA A 49 -7.33 5.07 2.26
N ARG A 50 -7.70 4.88 0.99
CA ARG A 50 -8.25 3.62 0.49
C ARG A 50 -7.29 2.43 0.66
N VAL A 51 -6.01 2.62 0.36
CA VAL A 51 -4.99 1.56 0.57
C VAL A 51 -4.77 1.29 2.06
N ARG A 52 -4.72 2.35 2.87
CA ARG A 52 -4.58 2.25 4.32
C ARG A 52 -5.74 1.45 4.93
N ASP A 53 -6.98 1.75 4.56
CA ASP A 53 -8.16 1.05 5.06
C ASP A 53 -8.14 -0.45 4.72
N ALA A 54 -7.70 -0.78 3.51
CA ALA A 54 -7.60 -2.17 3.06
C ALA A 54 -6.54 -2.99 3.81
N LEU A 55 -5.46 -2.37 4.30
CA LEU A 55 -4.30 -3.07 4.87
C LEU A 55 -4.18 -2.93 6.40
N THR A 56 -4.84 -1.94 7.02
CA THR A 56 -4.76 -1.70 8.47
C THR A 56 -5.28 -2.90 9.28
N GLY A 57 -6.33 -3.57 8.81
CA GLY A 57 -6.87 -4.77 9.46
C GLY A 57 -5.89 -5.95 9.52
N ALA A 58 -4.88 -5.96 8.64
CA ALA A 58 -3.81 -6.94 8.62
C ALA A 58 -2.55 -6.49 9.40
N GLY A 59 -2.62 -5.38 10.13
CA GLY A 59 -1.52 -4.85 10.92
C GLY A 59 -0.42 -4.18 10.10
N ILE A 60 -0.69 -3.82 8.83
CA ILE A 60 0.26 -3.11 7.97
C ILE A 60 0.04 -1.61 8.10
N GLY A 61 1.09 -0.87 8.47
CA GLY A 61 1.05 0.58 8.59
C GLY A 61 1.30 1.24 7.23
N VAL A 62 0.32 1.97 6.70
CA VAL A 62 0.42 2.63 5.38
C VAL A 62 0.59 4.15 5.52
N ARG A 63 1.61 4.69 4.87
CA ARG A 63 1.85 6.13 4.75
C ARG A 63 2.10 6.53 3.30
N GLY A 64 1.41 7.57 2.83
CA GLY A 64 1.63 8.11 1.50
C GLY A 64 2.95 8.89 1.45
N VAL A 65 3.74 8.73 0.39
CA VAL A 65 5.01 9.46 0.24
C VAL A 65 4.80 10.98 0.08
N HIS A 66 3.60 11.41 -0.26
CA HIS A 66 3.21 12.83 -0.36
C HIS A 66 2.78 13.43 0.99
N GLU A 67 2.57 12.61 2.03
CA GLU A 67 2.06 13.07 3.35
C GLU A 67 3.16 13.70 4.20
N GLY A 68 3.55 14.93 3.84
CA GLY A 68 4.41 15.82 4.61
C GLY A 68 5.87 15.38 4.76
N GLY A 69 6.78 16.35 4.84
CA GLY A 69 8.22 16.10 5.00
C GLY A 69 8.91 15.67 3.70
N ASP A 70 10.06 15.00 3.83
CA ASP A 70 10.88 14.54 2.70
C ASP A 70 10.42 13.14 2.23
N PRO A 71 9.94 12.99 0.98
CA PRO A 71 9.53 11.70 0.42
C PRO A 71 10.67 10.68 0.36
N LEU A 72 11.93 11.11 0.18
CA LEU A 72 13.08 10.20 0.15
C LEU A 72 13.34 9.60 1.53
N ALA A 73 13.24 10.41 2.58
CA ALA A 73 13.32 9.92 3.96
C ALA A 73 12.19 8.93 4.27
N ARG A 74 10.97 9.17 3.78
CA ARG A 74 9.85 8.22 3.95
C ARG A 74 10.13 6.86 3.29
N LEU A 75 10.67 6.87 2.07
CA LEU A 75 11.05 5.65 1.37
C LEU A 75 12.18 4.91 2.11
N GLY A 76 13.17 5.63 2.63
CA GLY A 76 14.28 5.04 3.40
C GLY A 76 13.87 4.41 4.73
N GLU A 77 12.75 4.85 5.32
CA GLU A 77 12.21 4.29 6.55
C GLU A 77 11.26 3.09 6.31
N ALA A 78 10.79 2.85 5.08
CA ALA A 78 9.77 1.84 4.82
C ALA A 78 10.34 0.43 4.68
N ASP A 79 9.57 -0.57 5.07
CA ASP A 79 9.90 -1.99 4.89
C ASP A 79 9.48 -2.47 3.48
N ALA A 80 8.52 -1.79 2.86
CA ALA A 80 8.07 -2.04 1.49
C ALA A 80 7.53 -0.78 0.80
N VAL A 81 7.53 -0.80 -0.54
CA VAL A 81 6.95 0.25 -1.39
C VAL A 81 5.79 -0.36 -2.18
N PHE A 82 4.64 0.31 -2.15
CA PHE A 82 3.47 -0.01 -2.97
C PHE A 82 3.23 1.14 -3.93
N VAL A 83 3.08 0.82 -5.22
CA VAL A 83 2.80 1.77 -6.31
C VAL A 83 1.41 1.55 -6.86
#